data_AF-A0A1I5QK02-F1
#
_entry.id   AF-A0A1I5QK02-F1
#
_cell.length_a   1.000
_cell.length_b   1.000
_cell.length_c   1.000
_cell.angle_alpha   90.00
_cell.angle_beta   90.00
_cell.angle_gamma   90.00
#
_symmetry.space_group_name_H-M   'P 1'
#
loop_
_entity.id
_entity.type
_entity.pdbx_description
1 polymer ?
#
loop_
_entity_poly.entity_id
_entity_poly.type
_entity_poly.pdbx_seq_one_letter_code
_entity_poly.pdbx_strand_id
1 'polypeptide(L)'
;MKILETNGLVDNLYKYVQTNIEITKLEVQERIEEGIQKIIVVLIIILIAAAFSIFLLLTLALFLNEKFHSQYLGFLTVTGLLLVGGIASFIWWKNAEAKDSELDVESAPVELEAEEE
;
A
#
# COMPACT_ATOMS: atom_id res chain seq x y z
N MET A 1 16.14 40.60 40.04
CA MET A 1 15.52 39.32 39.66
C MET A 1 14.00 39.45 39.78
N LYS A 2 13.32 39.87 38.70
CA LYS A 2 11.85 40.02 38.65
C LYS A 2 11.24 39.20 37.49
N ILE A 3 11.94 38.13 37.10
CA ILE A 3 11.59 37.28 35.95
C ILE A 3 10.59 36.17 36.28
N LEU A 4 10.17 36.07 37.55
CA LEU A 4 9.22 35.07 38.05
C LEU A 4 7.88 35.73 38.39
N GLU A 5 7.39 36.63 37.53
CA GLU A 5 5.97 36.97 37.58
C GLU A 5 5.22 35.75 37.03
N THR A 6 4.54 35.02 37.90
CA THR A 6 3.85 33.74 37.61
C THR A 6 2.92 33.84 36.40
N ASN A 7 2.37 35.02 36.14
CA ASN A 7 1.52 35.30 34.99
C ASN A 7 2.30 35.35 33.66
N GLY A 8 3.55 35.82 33.67
CA GLY A 8 4.39 35.90 32.47
C GLY A 8 4.92 34.55 32.00
N LEU A 9 5.20 33.62 32.91
CA LEU A 9 5.59 32.24 32.56
C LEU A 9 4.43 31.51 31.89
N VAL A 10 3.22 31.65 32.44
CA VAL A 10 2.01 31.02 31.89
C VAL A 10 1.68 31.58 30.51
N ASP A 11 1.83 32.89 30.29
CA ASP A 11 1.59 33.52 28.97
C ASP A 11 2.59 33.06 27.90
N ASN A 12 3.87 32.88 28.27
CA ASN A 12 4.87 32.33 27.35
C ASN A 12 4.64 30.84 27.07
N LEU A 13 4.23 30.05 28.07
CA LEU A 13 3.83 28.64 27.89
C LEU A 13 2.60 28.52 26.99
N TYR A 14 1.63 29.41 27.16
CA TYR A 14 0.44 29.46 26.32
C TYR A 14 0.81 29.77 24.86
N LYS A 15 1.66 30.77 24.62
CA LYS A 15 2.21 31.06 23.29
C LYS A 15 2.96 29.87 22.70
N TYR A 16 3.80 29.20 23.48
CA TYR A 16 4.52 28.02 23.04
C TYR A 16 3.59 26.87 22.64
N VAL A 17 2.58 26.56 23.47
CA VAL A 17 1.57 25.53 23.15
C VAL A 17 0.80 25.91 21.89
N GLN A 18 0.41 27.17 21.75
CA GLN A 18 -0.28 27.66 20.56
C GLN A 18 0.58 27.51 19.29
N THR A 19 1.87 27.84 19.37
CA THR A 19 2.81 27.61 18.27
C THR A 19 2.96 26.13 17.94
N ASN A 20 3.04 25.23 18.93
CA ASN A 20 3.13 23.79 18.65
C ASN A 20 1.87 23.24 17.97
N ILE A 21 0.69 23.74 18.34
CA ILE A 21 -0.57 23.38 17.68
C ILE A 21 -0.55 23.88 16.22
N GLU A 22 -0.03 25.07 15.97
CA GLU A 22 0.10 25.63 14.63
C GLU A 22 1.08 24.82 13.77
N ILE A 23 2.25 24.47 14.32
CA ILE A 23 3.23 23.58 13.67
C ILE A 23 2.59 22.21 13.37
N THR A 24 1.89 21.61 14.34
CA THR A 24 1.23 20.31 14.13
C THR A 24 0.21 20.35 13.00
N LYS A 25 -0.57 21.44 12.88
CA LYS A 25 -1.53 21.61 11.78
C LYS A 25 -0.82 21.71 10.43
N LEU A 26 0.27 22.47 10.36
CA LEU A 26 1.08 22.59 9.15
C LEU A 26 1.69 21.24 8.74
N GLU A 27 2.25 20.49 9.68
CA GLU A 27 2.81 19.15 9.41
C GLU A 27 1.75 18.17 8.92
N VAL A 28 0.55 18.19 9.49
CA VAL A 28 -0.56 17.35 9.03
C VAL A 28 -0.97 17.73 7.60
N GLN A 29 -1.05 19.04 7.30
CA GLN A 29 -1.36 19.51 5.96
C GLN A 29 -0.29 19.08 4.95
N GLU A 30 0.99 19.27 5.26
CA GLU A 30 2.12 18.88 4.41
C GLU A 30 2.10 17.38 4.14
N ARG A 31 1.91 16.54 5.17
CA ARG A 31 1.79 15.08 5.01
C ARG A 31 0.62 14.66 4.12
N ILE A 32 -0.51 15.37 4.21
CA ILE A 32 -1.68 15.11 3.35
C ILE A 32 -1.36 15.51 1.90
N GLU A 33 -0.75 16.68 1.69
CA GLU A 33 -0.37 17.17 0.36
C GLU A 33 0.63 16.23 -0.32
N GLU A 34 1.69 15.81 0.38
CA GLU A 34 2.66 14.83 -0.10
C GLU A 34 2.00 13.48 -0.43
N GLY A 35 1.11 13.01 0.46
CA GLY A 35 0.35 11.78 0.27
C GLY A 35 -0.52 11.82 -1.00
N ILE A 36 -1.28 12.91 -1.18
CA ILE A 36 -2.15 13.11 -2.34
C ILE A 36 -1.32 13.19 -3.62
N GLN A 37 -0.23 13.95 -3.64
CA GLN A 37 0.63 14.07 -4.81
C GLN A 37 1.16 12.69 -5.25
N LYS A 38 1.62 11.88 -4.32
CA LYS A 38 2.11 10.53 -4.61
C LYS A 38 1.01 9.62 -5.15
N ILE A 39 -0.19 9.66 -4.56
CA ILE A 39 -1.34 8.87 -5.01
C ILE A 39 -1.72 9.23 -6.44
N ILE A 40 -1.78 10.52 -6.78
CA ILE A 40 -2.14 10.97 -8.13
C ILE A 40 -1.15 10.45 -9.17
N VAL A 41 0.16 10.56 -8.91
CA VAL A 41 1.18 10.08 -9.84
C VAL A 41 1.07 8.57 -10.03
N VAL A 42 0.93 7.80 -8.95
CA VAL A 42 0.75 6.34 -9.02
C VAL A 42 -0.51 5.97 -9.77
N LEU A 43 -1.63 6.67 -9.54
CA LEU A 43 -2.90 6.43 -10.23
C LEU A 43 -2.76 6.62 -11.75
N ILE A 44 -2.08 7.69 -12.18
CA ILE A 44 -1.83 7.96 -13.60
C ILE A 44 -0.98 6.84 -14.22
N ILE A 45 0.07 6.40 -13.53
CA ILE A 45 0.94 5.31 -14.00
C ILE A 45 0.13 4.01 -14.14
N ILE A 46 -0.69 3.65 -13.15
CA ILE A 46 -1.54 2.46 -13.19
C ILE A 46 -2.51 2.55 -14.36
N LEU A 47 -3.12 3.71 -14.60
CA LEU A 47 -4.08 3.90 -15.69
C LEU A 47 -3.41 3.70 -17.06
N ILE A 48 -2.23 4.28 -17.27
CA ILE A 48 -1.46 4.11 -18.51
C ILE A 48 -1.04 2.65 -18.68
N ALA A 49 -0.53 2.01 -17.63
CA ALA A 49 -0.14 0.61 -17.66
C ALA A 49 -1.32 -0.32 -17.94
N ALA A 50 -2.48 -0.06 -17.36
CA ALA A 50 -3.70 -0.81 -17.60
C ALA A 50 -4.17 -0.66 -19.05
N ALA A 51 -4.21 0.57 -19.57
CA ALA A 51 -4.56 0.82 -20.97
C ALA A 51 -3.60 0.09 -21.93
N PHE A 52 -2.29 0.24 -21.71
CA PHE A 52 -1.27 -0.46 -22.49
C PHE A 52 -1.42 -1.98 -22.44
N SER A 53 -1.69 -2.54 -21.26
CA SER A 53 -1.89 -3.98 -21.07
C SER A 53 -3.08 -4.49 -21.87
N ILE A 54 -4.21 -3.76 -21.89
CA ILE A 54 -5.38 -4.11 -22.69
C ILE A 54 -5.01 -4.17 -24.18
N PHE A 55 -4.31 -3.15 -24.69
CA PHE A 55 -3.86 -3.15 -26.09
C PHE A 55 -2.87 -4.27 -26.40
N LEU A 56 -1.96 -4.57 -25.48
CA LEU A 56 -0.99 -5.66 -25.64
C LEU A 56 -1.71 -7.01 -25.72
N LEU A 57 -2.65 -7.27 -24.81
CA LEU A 57 -3.48 -8.48 -24.80
C LEU A 57 -4.30 -8.60 -26.08
N LEU A 58 -4.89 -7.50 -26.55
CA LEU A 58 -5.65 -7.47 -27.80
C LEU A 58 -4.77 -7.78 -29.00
N THR A 59 -3.58 -7.19 -29.06
CA THR A 59 -2.58 -7.45 -30.12
C THR A 59 -2.17 -8.92 -30.11
N LEU A 60 -1.91 -9.47 -28.92
CA LEU A 60 -1.51 -10.87 -28.76
C LEU A 60 -2.64 -11.83 -29.19
N ALA A 61 -3.89 -11.50 -28.84
CA ALA A 61 -5.06 -12.26 -29.26
C ALA A 61 -5.24 -12.25 -30.78
N LEU A 62 -5.11 -11.08 -31.42
CA LEU A 62 -5.20 -10.95 -32.87
C LEU A 62 -4.07 -11.70 -33.58
N PHE A 63 -2.85 -11.61 -33.08
CA PHE A 63 -1.71 -12.34 -33.60
C PHE A 63 -1.90 -13.86 -33.51
N LEU A 64 -2.42 -14.36 -32.39
CA LEU A 64 -2.77 -15.78 -32.27
C LEU A 64 -3.90 -16.17 -33.22
N ASN A 65 -4.91 -15.32 -33.39
CA ASN A 65 -6.03 -15.56 -34.30
C ASN A 65 -5.56 -15.85 -35.72
N GLU A 66 -4.62 -15.03 -36.21
CA GLU A 66 -4.05 -15.18 -37.55
C GLU A 66 -3.25 -16.50 -37.67
N LYS A 67 -2.48 -16.86 -36.64
CA LYS A 67 -1.74 -18.13 -36.60
C LYS A 67 -2.68 -19.35 -36.62
N PHE A 68 -3.80 -19.29 -35.91
CA PHE A 68 -4.77 -20.38 -35.80
C PHE A 68 -5.83 -20.41 -36.91
N HIS A 69 -5.80 -19.46 -37.87
CA HIS A 69 -6.79 -19.32 -38.96
C HIS A 69 -8.26 -19.32 -38.48
N SER A 70 -8.50 -18.89 -37.24
CA SER A 70 -9.80 -18.92 -36.59
C SER A 70 -10.03 -17.59 -35.90
N GLN A 71 -11.27 -17.10 -35.88
CA GLN A 71 -11.59 -15.72 -35.47
C GLN A 71 -11.71 -15.54 -33.94
N TYR A 72 -11.76 -16.62 -33.17
CA TYR A 72 -12.07 -16.59 -31.73
C TYR A 72 -11.04 -17.31 -30.85
N LEU A 73 -10.20 -18.18 -31.42
CA LEU A 73 -9.27 -19.01 -30.64
C LEU A 73 -8.17 -18.18 -29.96
N GLY A 74 -7.75 -17.08 -30.59
CA GLY A 74 -6.76 -16.17 -30.01
C GLY A 74 -7.28 -15.49 -28.74
N PHE A 75 -8.53 -15.04 -28.75
CA PHE A 75 -9.17 -14.48 -27.56
C PHE A 75 -9.33 -15.53 -26.46
N LEU A 76 -9.88 -16.70 -26.79
CA LEU A 76 -10.13 -17.77 -25.80
C LEU A 76 -8.85 -18.20 -25.05
N THR A 77 -7.72 -18.23 -25.75
CA THR A 77 -6.42 -18.56 -25.15
C THR A 77 -5.95 -17.47 -24.18
N VAL A 78 -6.06 -16.21 -24.58
CA VAL A 78 -5.64 -15.07 -23.75
C VAL A 78 -6.52 -14.95 -22.50
N THR A 79 -7.85 -15.12 -22.62
CA THR A 79 -8.77 -15.09 -21.48
C THR A 79 -8.53 -16.26 -20.53
N GLY A 80 -8.28 -17.46 -21.06
CA GLY A 80 -7.96 -18.63 -20.25
C GLY A 80 -6.67 -18.46 -19.43
N LEU A 81 -5.63 -17.89 -20.05
CA LEU A 81 -4.35 -17.66 -19.38
C LEU A 81 -4.45 -16.59 -18.29
N LEU A 82 -5.22 -15.52 -18.54
CA LEU A 82 -5.54 -14.49 -17.55
C LEU A 82 -6.32 -15.05 -16.36
N LEU A 83 -7.28 -15.93 -16.60
CA LEU A 83 -8.10 -16.54 -15.55
C LEU A 83 -7.24 -17.45 -14.65
N VAL A 84 -6.40 -18.30 -15.24
CA VAL A 84 -5.47 -19.16 -14.49
C VAL A 84 -4.45 -18.32 -13.71
N GLY A 85 -3.87 -17.31 -14.34
CA GLY A 85 -2.95 -16.38 -13.69
C GLY A 85 -3.60 -15.62 -12.52
N GLY A 86 -4.85 -15.17 -12.69
CA GLY A 86 -5.61 -14.48 -11.66
C GLY A 86 -5.93 -15.39 -10.47
N ILE A 87 -6.37 -16.63 -10.71
CA ILE A 87 -6.62 -17.62 -9.64
C ILE A 87 -5.32 -17.96 -8.92
N ALA A 88 -4.22 -18.18 -9.65
CA ALA A 88 -2.92 -18.43 -9.05
C ALA A 88 -2.49 -17.25 -8.18
N SER A 89 -2.58 -16.02 -8.68
CA SER A 89 -2.25 -14.83 -7.90
C SER A 89 -3.12 -14.68 -6.66
N PHE A 90 -4.41 -15.04 -6.73
CA PHE A 90 -5.33 -15.00 -5.59
C PHE A 90 -4.97 -16.06 -4.53
N ILE A 91 -4.63 -17.28 -4.94
CA ILE A 91 -4.16 -18.33 -4.03
C ILE A 91 -2.85 -17.90 -3.37
N TRP A 92 -1.93 -17.32 -4.14
CA TRP A 92 -0.65 -16.83 -3.63
C TRP A 92 -0.82 -15.66 -2.66
N TRP A 93 -1.73 -14.72 -2.94
CA TRP A 93 -2.08 -13.65 -2.02
C TRP A 93 -2.58 -14.21 -0.68
N LYS A 94 -3.53 -15.16 -0.73
CA LYS A 94 -4.09 -15.79 0.47
C LYS A 94 -3.06 -16.58 1.27
N ASN A 95 -2.05 -17.14 0.60
CA ASN A 95 -0.93 -17.83 1.23
C ASN A 95 0.13 -16.88 1.80
N ALA A 96 0.31 -15.70 1.22
CA ALA A 96 1.25 -14.70 1.71
C ALA A 96 0.80 -14.14 3.08
N GLU A 97 -0.51 -13.95 3.28
CA GLU A 97 -1.10 -13.52 4.54
C GLU A 97 -0.96 -14.57 5.66
N ALA A 98 -0.98 -15.86 5.31
CA ALA A 98 -0.81 -16.95 6.29
C ALA A 98 0.62 -17.04 6.83
N LYS A 99 1.62 -16.70 6.01
CA LYS A 99 3.04 -16.86 6.35
C LYS A 99 3.56 -15.80 7.33
N ASP A 100 2.96 -14.63 7.36
CA ASP A 100 3.30 -13.54 8.30
C ASP A 100 2.80 -13.87 9.73
N SER A 101 1.67 -14.59 9.85
CA SER A 101 1.10 -14.95 11.15
C SER A 101 1.83 -16.08 11.89
N GLU A 102 2.57 -16.95 11.20
CA GLU A 102 3.31 -18.05 11.83
C GLU A 102 4.70 -17.61 12.34
N LEU A 103 5.27 -16.53 11.78
CA LEU A 103 6.59 -16.02 12.18
C LEU A 103 6.57 -15.22 13.49
N ASP A 104 5.42 -14.66 13.87
CA ASP A 104 5.25 -13.92 15.13
C ASP A 104 5.03 -14.84 16.35
N VAL A 105 4.58 -16.09 16.16
CA VAL A 105 4.32 -17.02 17.28
C VAL A 105 5.55 -17.86 17.63
N GLU A 106 6.39 -18.21 16.65
CA GLU A 106 7.58 -19.06 16.86
C GLU A 106 8.79 -18.30 17.47
N SER A 107 8.76 -16.96 17.48
CA SER A 107 9.80 -16.12 18.09
C SER A 107 9.48 -15.67 19.52
N ALA A 108 8.34 -16.07 20.08
CA ALA A 108 8.04 -15.86 21.49
C ALA A 108 9.06 -16.65 22.34
N PRO A 109 9.80 -16.00 23.25
CA PRO A 109 10.73 -16.70 24.12
C PRO A 109 9.95 -17.74 24.92
N VAL A 110 10.46 -18.97 24.94
CA VAL A 110 10.04 -20.03 25.86
C VAL A 110 10.39 -19.57 27.27
N GLU A 111 9.55 -18.70 27.83
CA GLU A 111 9.69 -18.18 29.16
C GLU A 111 9.01 -19.15 30.13
N LEU A 112 9.86 -19.98 30.75
CA LEU A 112 9.76 -20.42 32.13
C LEU A 112 8.50 -21.22 32.52
N GLU A 113 8.49 -22.51 32.17
CA GLU A 113 7.88 -23.56 33.01
C GLU A 113 8.92 -24.67 33.22
N ALA A 114 9.94 -24.35 34.01
CA ALA A 114 10.86 -25.32 34.59
C ALA A 114 11.27 -24.87 36.00
N GLU A 115 10.31 -24.40 36.78
CA GLU A 115 10.38 -24.40 38.25
C GLU A 115 8.96 -24.59 38.76
N GLU A 116 8.61 -25.80 39.16
CA GLU A 116 8.15 -26.09 40.51
C GLU A 116 8.12 -27.62 40.70
N GLU A 117 8.63 -28.03 41.86
CA GLU A 117 8.90 -29.40 42.32
C GLU A 117 7.67 -30.31 42.42
#